data_AF-A0A850GD53-F1
#
_entry.id   AF-A0A850GD53-F1
#
_cell.length_a   1.000
_cell.length_b   1.000
_cell.length_c   1.000
_cell.angle_alpha   90.00
_cell.angle_beta   90.00
_cell.angle_gamma   90.00
#
_symmetry.space_group_name_H-M   'P 1'
#
loop_
_entity.id
_entity.type
_entity.pdbx_description
1 polymer ?
#
loop_
_entity_poly.entity_id
_entity_poly.type
_entity_poly.pdbx_seq_one_letter_code
_entity_poly.pdbx_strand_id
1 'polypeptide(L)'
;MQLAALEARIDELVLDLACYSGHRTLWLDDRGEIIHSEPDDLLETRGYSYIATLFQPEREELTTAILMLVPVELDEPVRRAVSDWDTPASAMPAFA
;
A
#
# COMPACT_ATOMS: atom_id res chain seq x y z
N MET A 1 -0.15 -8.14 -5.61
CA MET A 1 -0.31 -8.62 -4.21
C MET A 1 -1.78 -8.55 -3.81
N GLN A 2 -2.31 -9.50 -3.02
CA GLN A 2 -3.69 -9.43 -2.52
C GLN A 2 -3.84 -8.31 -1.48
N LEU A 3 -5.01 -7.64 -1.44
CA LEU A 3 -5.29 -6.57 -0.49
C LEU A 3 -5.11 -7.03 0.97
N ALA A 4 -5.67 -8.17 1.35
CA ALA A 4 -5.53 -8.69 2.71
C ALA A 4 -4.07 -8.98 3.10
N ALA A 5 -3.25 -9.44 2.15
CA ALA A 5 -1.82 -9.66 2.37
C ALA A 5 -1.07 -8.34 2.56
N LEU A 6 -1.42 -7.31 1.79
CA LEU A 6 -0.87 -5.97 1.97
C LEU A 6 -1.21 -5.39 3.34
N GLU A 7 -2.46 -5.49 3.78
CA GLU A 7 -2.91 -4.98 5.07
C GLU A 7 -2.14 -5.63 6.23
N ALA A 8 -1.99 -6.95 6.21
CA ALA A 8 -1.19 -7.67 7.20
C ALA A 8 0.28 -7.23 7.16
N ARG A 9 0.85 -7.04 5.97
CA ARG A 9 2.23 -6.58 5.82
C ARG A 9 2.44 -5.16 6.34
N ILE A 10 1.47 -4.27 6.15
CA ILE A 10 1.48 -2.91 6.71
C ILE A 10 1.51 -2.97 8.23
N ASP A 11 0.66 -3.80 8.85
CA ASP A 11 0.59 -3.91 10.30
C ASP A 11 1.91 -4.41 10.91
N GLU A 12 2.57 -5.39 10.25
CA GLU A 12 3.90 -5.85 10.63
C GLU A 12 4.96 -4.74 10.51
N LEU A 13 4.96 -4.02 9.39
CA LEU A 13 5.94 -2.96 9.13
C LEU A 13 5.78 -1.79 10.11
N VAL A 14 4.56 -1.39 10.48
CA VAL A 14 4.37 -0.34 11.50
C VAL A 14 5.02 -0.75 12.82
N LEU A 15 4.83 -1.99 13.25
CA LEU A 15 5.41 -2.50 14.49
C LEU A 15 6.94 -2.58 14.41
N ASP A 16 7.49 -3.06 13.30
CA ASP A 16 8.93 -3.19 13.11
C ASP A 16 9.60 -1.80 13.02
N LEU A 17 9.05 -0.89 12.23
CA LEU A 17 9.59 0.46 12.05
C LEU A 17 9.58 1.28 13.34
N ALA A 18 8.62 1.03 14.24
CA ALA A 18 8.58 1.65 15.57
C ALA A 18 9.78 1.28 16.45
N CYS A 19 10.47 0.16 16.18
CA CYS A 19 11.66 -0.26 16.93
C CYS A 19 12.93 0.53 16.57
N TYR A 20 12.93 1.31 15.49
CA TYR A 20 14.11 2.06 15.04
C TYR A 20 14.04 3.53 15.49
N SER A 21 15.18 4.09 15.88
CA SER A 21 15.32 5.50 16.29
C SER A 21 15.77 6.42 15.14
N GLY A 22 15.69 5.95 13.89
CA GLY A 22 16.10 6.70 12.71
C GLY A 22 15.18 6.45 11.53
N HIS A 23 15.39 7.20 10.45
CA HIS A 23 14.63 7.01 9.23
C HIS A 23 14.92 5.63 8.62
N ARG A 24 13.89 5.01 8.05
CA ARG A 24 14.01 3.78 7.29
C ARG A 24 13.45 4.02 5.90
N THR A 25 14.14 3.49 4.90
CA THR A 25 13.67 3.54 3.51
C THR A 25 13.00 2.23 3.17
N LEU A 26 11.79 2.33 2.61
CA LEU A 26 10.99 1.23 2.12
C LEU A 26 11.27 0.98 0.64
N TRP A 27 11.35 -0.30 0.29
CA TRP A 27 11.69 -0.76 -1.04
C TRP A 27 10.75 -1.88 -1.48
N LEU A 28 10.37 -1.87 -2.76
CA LEU A 28 9.63 -2.93 -3.42
C LEU A 28 10.59 -3.73 -4.31
N ASP A 29 10.62 -5.04 -4.16
CA ASP A 29 11.38 -5.92 -5.06
C ASP A 29 10.57 -6.31 -6.31
N ASP A 30 11.20 -7.07 -7.22
CA ASP A 30 10.56 -7.56 -8.45
C ASP A 30 9.50 -8.65 -8.22
N ARG A 31 9.42 -9.19 -7.01
CA ARG A 31 8.43 -10.18 -6.57
C ARG A 31 7.24 -9.54 -5.87
N GLY A 32 7.29 -8.23 -5.64
CA GLY A 32 6.26 -7.48 -4.94
C GLY A 32 6.38 -7.53 -3.41
N GLU A 33 7.54 -7.95 -2.90
CA GLU A 33 7.84 -7.95 -1.47
C GLU A 33 8.35 -6.58 -1.01
N ILE A 34 7.90 -6.18 0.18
CA ILE A 34 8.27 -4.90 0.79
C ILE A 34 9.32 -5.14 1.87
N ILE A 35 10.48 -4.52 1.72
CA ILE A 35 11.55 -4.53 2.71
C ILE A 35 11.89 -3.11 3.16
N HIS A 36 12.65 -2.99 4.25
CA HIS A 36 13.15 -1.72 4.70
C HIS A 36 14.66 -1.77 4.99
N SER A 37 15.34 -0.64 4.79
CA SER A 37 16.78 -0.52 4.98
C SER A 37 17.15 0.85 5.57
N GLU A 38 18.43 1.08 5.83
CA GLU A 38 18.90 2.45 6.07
C GLU A 38 18.86 3.24 4.75
N PRO A 39 18.72 4.58 4.80
CA PRO A 39 18.62 5.39 3.59
C PRO A 39 19.82 5.29 2.63
N ASP A 40 21.00 4.91 3.13
CA ASP A 40 22.24 4.86 2.35
C ASP A 40 22.46 3.56 1.55
N ASP A 41 21.56 2.57 1.69
CA ASP A 41 21.77 1.21 1.15
C ASP A 41 21.63 1.08 -0.38
N LEU A 42 21.30 2.16 -1.12
CA LEU A 42 21.25 2.27 -2.60
C LEU A 42 20.70 1.03 -3.35
N LEU A 43 19.58 0.48 -2.89
CA LEU A 43 19.00 -0.76 -3.43
C LEU A 43 18.41 -0.63 -4.84
N GLU A 44 18.23 0.59 -5.34
CA GLU A 44 17.85 0.88 -6.74
C GLU A 44 18.80 0.21 -7.74
N THR A 45 20.10 0.21 -7.41
CA THR A 45 21.14 -0.44 -8.24
C THR A 45 20.97 -1.95 -8.33
N ARG A 46 20.18 -2.54 -7.41
CA ARG A 46 19.87 -3.98 -7.35
C ARG A 46 18.47 -4.30 -7.88
N GLY A 47 17.79 -3.33 -8.49
CA GLY A 47 16.47 -3.52 -9.11
C GLY A 47 15.28 -3.30 -8.17
N TYR A 48 15.51 -2.78 -6.95
CA TYR A 48 14.42 -2.42 -6.06
C TYR A 48 13.82 -1.06 -6.45
N SER A 49 12.50 -0.93 -6.31
CA SER A 49 11.80 0.34 -6.50
C SER A 49 11.68 1.05 -5.16
N TYR A 50 12.09 2.32 -5.12
CA TYR A 50 11.92 3.18 -3.97
C TYR A 50 10.43 3.40 -3.66
N ILE A 51 10.02 3.26 -2.40
CA ILE A 51 8.66 3.58 -1.96
C ILE A 51 8.65 4.92 -1.21
N ALA A 52 9.28 4.96 -0.04
CA ALA A 52 9.30 6.13 0.84
C ALA A 52 10.40 6.01 1.89
N THR A 53 10.84 7.14 2.43
CA THR A 53 11.72 7.20 3.60
C THR A 53 10.94 7.82 4.75
N LEU A 54 10.72 7.05 5.82
CA LEU A 54 9.80 7.39 6.91
C LEU A 54 10.48 7.24 8.27
N PHE A 55 9.98 7.97 9.26
CA PHE A 55 10.43 7.90 10.65
C PHE A 55 9.25 7.50 11.53
N GLN A 56 9.24 6.24 11.98
CA GLN A 56 8.18 5.67 12.83
C GLN A 56 6.76 6.00 12.32
N PRO A 57 6.43 5.66 11.05
CA PRO A 57 5.15 6.06 10.45
C PRO A 57 3.97 5.38 11.12
N GLU A 58 2.84 6.07 11.13
CA GLU A 58 1.57 5.47 11.47
C GLU A 58 1.00 4.64 10.31
N ARG A 59 0.03 3.79 10.61
CA ARG A 59 -0.59 2.87 9.63
C ARG A 59 -1.10 3.59 8.39
N GLU A 60 -1.77 4.73 8.57
CA GLU A 60 -2.36 5.51 7.47
C GLU A 60 -1.29 6.10 6.53
N GLU A 61 -0.20 6.60 7.10
CA GLU A 61 0.93 7.14 6.34
C GLU A 61 1.59 6.04 5.51
N LEU A 62 1.84 4.88 6.14
CA LEU A 62 2.45 3.73 5.49
C LEU A 62 1.56 3.16 4.36
N THR A 63 0.26 3.07 4.62
CA THR A 63 -0.73 2.62 3.63
C THR A 63 -0.74 3.53 2.41
N THR A 64 -0.76 4.85 2.65
CA THR A 64 -0.75 5.86 1.57
C THR A 64 0.50 5.76 0.72
N ALA A 65 1.67 5.62 1.36
CA ALA A 65 2.94 5.49 0.65
C ALA A 65 3.00 4.24 -0.24
N ILE A 66 2.53 3.09 0.27
CA ILE A 66 2.62 1.82 -0.43
C ILE A 66 1.61 1.69 -1.57
N LEU A 67 0.36 2.14 -1.37
CA LEU A 67 -0.70 2.03 -2.38
C LEU A 67 -0.43 2.83 -3.66
N MET A 68 0.44 3.84 -3.62
CA MET A 68 0.83 4.58 -4.83
C MET A 68 1.66 3.75 -5.81
N LEU A 69 2.33 2.69 -5.34
CA LEU A 69 3.36 1.99 -6.11
C LEU A 69 3.12 0.49 -6.21
N VAL A 70 2.44 -0.11 -5.23
CA VAL A 70 2.20 -1.54 -5.22
C VAL A 70 0.87 -1.86 -5.91
N PRO A 71 0.86 -2.63 -7.01
CA PRO A 71 -0.38 -3.08 -7.62
C PRO A 71 -1.09 -4.05 -6.69
N VAL A 72 -2.28 -3.62 -6.23
CA VAL A 72 -3.14 -4.41 -5.35
C VAL A 72 -4.25 -5.07 -6.14
N GLU A 73 -4.36 -6.38 -5.97
CA GLU A 73 -5.50 -7.14 -6.45
C GLU A 73 -6.56 -7.16 -5.35
N LEU A 74 -7.74 -6.62 -5.67
CA LEU A 74 -8.88 -6.69 -4.77
C LEU A 74 -9.41 -8.11 -4.71
N ASP A 75 -9.67 -8.60 -3.51
CA ASP A 75 -10.35 -9.88 -3.28
C ASP A 75 -11.78 -9.85 -3.83
N GLU A 76 -12.29 -10.99 -4.31
CA GLU A 76 -13.60 -11.09 -4.97
C GLU A 76 -14.78 -10.44 -4.20
N PRO A 77 -14.93 -10.58 -2.86
CA PRO A 77 -15.99 -9.89 -2.15
C PRO A 77 -15.83 -8.35 -2.16
N VAL A 78 -14.60 -7.85 -2.07
CA VAL A 78 -14.30 -6.41 -2.08
C VAL A 78 -14.47 -5.84 -3.48
N ARG A 79 -13.97 -6.55 -4.50
CA ARG A 79 -14.10 -6.19 -5.91
C ARG A 79 -15.56 -6.02 -6.32
N ARG A 80 -16.43 -6.93 -5.86
CA ARG A 80 -17.88 -6.84 -6.11
C ARG A 80 -18.50 -5.61 -5.45
N ALA A 81 -18.19 -5.38 -4.17
CA ALA A 81 -18.69 -4.22 -3.43
C ALA A 81 -18.27 -2.88 -4.06
N VAL A 82 -17.02 -2.78 -4.56
CA VAL A 82 -16.53 -1.61 -5.29
C VAL A 82 -17.23 -1.46 -6.64
N SER A 83 -17.47 -2.56 -7.36
CA SER A 83 -18.17 -2.54 -8.65
C SER A 83 -19.63 -2.07 -8.51
N ASP A 84 -20.28 -2.42 -7.39
CA ASP A 84 -21.65 -2.01 -7.09
C ASP A 84 -21.75 -0.51 -6.72
N TRP A 85 -20.64 0.13 -6.33
CA TRP A 85 -20.58 1.56 -5.97
C TRP A 85 -20.74 2.49 -7.17
N ASP A 86 -20.36 2.04 -8.37
CA ASP A 86 -20.38 2.83 -9.61
C ASP A 86 -21.77 2.96 -10.27
N THR A 87 -22.83 2.51 -9.61
CA THR A 87 -24.20 2.68 -10.11
C THR A 87 -24.89 3.82 -9.37
N PRO A 88 -24.77 5.10 -9.81
CA PRO A 88 -25.80 6.06 -9.45
C PRO A 88 -27.09 5.54 -10.07
N ALA A 89 -28.04 5.15 -9.23
CA ALA A 89 -29.40 4.87 -9.67
C ALA A 89 -29.87 6.10 -10.45
N SER A 90 -29.89 5.99 -11.78
CA SER A 90 -30.36 7.03 -12.68
C SER A 90 -31.88 7.14 -12.51
N ALA A 91 -32.29 7.70 -11.37
CA ALA A 91 -33.65 8.08 -11.08
C ALA A 91 -33.93 9.37 -11.86
N MET A 92 -34.18 9.22 -13.16
CA MET A 92 -34.88 10.27 -13.91
C MET A 92 -36.33 10.28 -13.42
N PRO A 93 -36.85 11.36 -12.81
CA PRO A 93 -38.28 11.49 -12.67
C PRO A 93 -38.88 11.74 -14.05
N ALA A 94 -39.67 10.77 -14.53
CA ALA A 94 -40.61 10.98 -15.62
C ALA A 94 -41.67 11.98 -15.13
N PHE A 95 -41.50 13.26 -15.46
CA PHE A 95 -42.59 14.23 -15.36
C PHE A 95 -43.49 14.06 -16.60
N ALA A 96 -44.72 13.62 -16.33
CA ALA A 96 -45.83 13.53 -17.27
C ALA A 96 -46.61 14.86 -17.31
#